data_AF-A0A7Y2GN53-F1
#
_entry.id   AF-A0A7Y2GN53-F1
#
_cell.length_a   1.000
_cell.length_b   1.000
_cell.length_c   1.000
_cell.angle_alpha   90.00
_cell.angle_beta   90.00
_cell.angle_gamma   90.00
#
_symmetry.space_group_name_H-M   'P 1'
#
loop_
_entity.id
_entity.type
_entity.pdbx_description
1 polymer ?
#
loop_
_entity_poly.entity_id
_entity_poly.type
_entity_poly.pdbx_seq_one_letter_code
_entity_poly.pdbx_strand_id
1 'polypeptide(L)'
;VFGNAAYEAGNIGGATLGLEAVFGTSFINYYPGIIGVFAFLLLFLGNYRALEKGFIVLVLVMSLSFLITALITKPDMVGILKGIFIPSAPEESLLMIAALVGTTVVPYNLFLHASLVGERWKSKSDLKAARTDSVVSILLGGVVSMAVIVAAAAIPDKQISNAMDLAKGLEPLYGNFARYCMGIGLFAAGVTSAITAPLAAAYVADSCFGWKTGLKNFKFRIVWMTILILGVIFMSLGIRPIAIIQFAQVANGILLPVIAIFLLWAVNRTSVMGKYKNSTGQNIAGLLIVIFSLLLGTKSILRVFEVF
;
A
#
# COMPACT_ATOMS: atom_id res chain seq x y z
N VAL A 1 14.40 -6.55 0.89
CA VAL A 1 15.05 -5.81 2.00
C VAL A 1 15.43 -4.39 1.58
N PHE A 2 16.34 -4.20 0.61
CA PHE A 2 16.75 -2.85 0.16
C PHE A 2 15.60 -1.95 -0.32
N GLY A 3 14.68 -2.50 -1.12
CA GLY A 3 13.49 -1.75 -1.55
C GLY A 3 12.63 -1.26 -0.38
N ASN A 4 12.33 -2.14 0.59
CA ASN A 4 11.55 -1.76 1.78
C ASN A 4 12.28 -0.72 2.63
N ALA A 5 13.60 -0.81 2.78
CA ALA A 5 14.38 0.23 3.47
C ALA A 5 14.30 1.60 2.75
N ALA A 6 14.26 1.60 1.42
CA ALA A 6 14.10 2.83 0.64
C ALA A 6 12.67 3.41 0.73
N TYR A 7 11.65 2.54 0.70
CA TYR A 7 10.25 2.95 0.86
C TYR A 7 9.93 3.43 2.28
N GLU A 8 10.65 2.94 3.28
CA GLU A 8 10.33 3.22 4.68
C GLU A 8 10.40 4.70 5.02
N ALA A 9 11.40 5.42 4.48
CA ALA A 9 11.47 6.87 4.61
C ALA A 9 10.24 7.56 4.01
N GLY A 10 9.72 7.04 2.89
CA GLY A 10 8.48 7.52 2.27
C GLY A 10 7.23 7.21 3.10
N ASN A 11 7.16 6.02 3.70
CA ASN A 11 6.04 5.60 4.56
C ASN A 11 5.94 6.51 5.81
N ILE A 12 7.08 6.69 6.49
CA ILE A 12 7.19 7.59 7.65
C ILE A 12 6.95 9.04 7.22
N GLY A 13 7.41 9.43 6.03
CA GLY A 13 7.12 10.73 5.43
C GLY A 13 5.62 10.96 5.24
N GLY A 14 4.89 10.00 4.69
CA GLY A 14 3.43 10.08 4.56
C GLY A 14 2.72 10.26 5.91
N ALA A 15 3.15 9.51 6.94
CA ALA A 15 2.62 9.67 8.29
C ALA A 15 3.00 11.04 8.91
N THR A 16 4.20 11.52 8.62
CA THR A 16 4.69 12.83 9.07
C THR A 16 3.84 13.97 8.50
N LEU A 17 3.46 13.88 7.21
CA LEU A 17 2.52 14.83 6.60
C LEU A 17 1.15 14.76 7.29
N GLY A 18 0.69 13.56 7.67
CA GLY A 18 -0.53 13.42 8.47
C GLY A 18 -0.46 14.17 9.81
N LEU A 19 0.65 14.02 10.56
CA LEU A 19 0.87 14.74 11.81
C LEU A 19 1.02 16.26 11.60
N GLU A 20 1.70 16.70 10.55
CA GLU A 20 1.78 18.13 10.20
C GLU A 20 0.39 18.71 9.90
N ALA A 21 -0.47 17.94 9.23
CA ALA A 21 -1.82 18.40 8.91
C ALA A 21 -2.66 18.55 10.19
N VAL A 22 -2.46 17.70 11.20
CA VAL A 22 -3.24 17.75 12.45
C VAL A 22 -2.65 18.74 13.46
N PHE A 23 -1.34 18.70 13.68
CA PHE A 23 -0.66 19.40 14.77
C PHE A 23 0.20 20.60 14.31
N GLY A 24 0.28 20.84 12.99
CA GLY A 24 1.11 21.90 12.42
C GLY A 24 2.60 21.55 12.34
N THR A 25 3.43 22.55 12.07
CA THR A 25 4.87 22.37 11.80
C THR A 25 5.77 22.50 13.02
N SER A 26 5.24 22.94 14.18
CA SER A 26 6.02 23.25 15.38
C SER A 26 6.88 22.08 15.89
N PHE A 27 6.43 20.84 15.67
CA PHE A 27 7.12 19.62 16.12
C PHE A 27 7.58 18.72 14.97
N ILE A 28 7.72 19.26 13.75
CA ILE A 28 7.98 18.47 12.54
C ILE A 28 9.22 17.58 12.64
N ASN A 29 10.28 18.05 13.33
CA ASN A 29 11.51 17.28 13.52
C ASN A 29 11.33 16.05 14.44
N TYR A 30 10.30 16.04 15.28
CA TYR A 30 10.00 14.94 16.21
C TYR A 30 9.04 13.91 15.62
N TYR A 31 8.26 14.28 14.59
CA TYR A 31 7.24 13.40 13.99
C TYR A 31 7.80 12.05 13.50
N PRO A 32 8.92 11.98 12.75
CA PRO A 32 9.46 10.69 12.32
C PRO A 32 9.79 9.77 13.50
N GLY A 33 10.35 10.32 14.58
CA GLY A 33 10.67 9.57 15.80
C GLY A 33 9.43 9.05 16.51
N ILE A 34 8.38 9.87 16.65
CA ILE A 34 7.09 9.47 17.26
C ILE A 34 6.46 8.32 16.48
N ILE A 35 6.43 8.43 15.14
CA ILE A 35 5.91 7.40 14.24
C ILE A 35 6.73 6.11 14.38
N GLY A 36 8.05 6.23 14.36
CA GLY A 36 8.96 5.10 14.54
C GLY A 36 8.78 4.38 15.87
N VAL A 37 8.65 5.12 16.97
CA VAL A 37 8.38 4.54 18.30
C VAL A 37 7.04 3.82 18.31
N PHE A 38 5.99 4.41 17.75
CA PHE A 38 4.67 3.78 17.67
C PHE A 38 4.72 2.46 16.89
N ALA A 39 5.30 2.48 15.68
CA ALA A 39 5.45 1.30 14.84
C ALA A 39 6.31 0.23 15.53
N PHE A 40 7.41 0.63 16.17
CA PHE A 40 8.29 -0.25 16.92
C PHE A 40 7.55 -0.96 18.04
N LEU A 41 6.79 -0.23 18.88
CA LEU A 41 6.05 -0.81 19.99
C LEU A 41 5.05 -1.85 19.50
N LEU A 42 4.31 -1.55 18.43
CA LEU A 42 3.34 -2.48 17.85
C LEU A 42 4.01 -3.76 17.33
N LEU A 43 5.13 -3.64 16.60
CA LEU A 43 5.92 -4.77 16.10
C LEU A 43 6.58 -5.57 17.24
N PHE A 44 7.06 -4.89 18.26
CA PHE A 44 7.79 -5.49 19.38
C PHE A 44 6.90 -6.37 20.27
N LEU A 45 5.58 -6.13 20.31
CA LEU A 45 4.62 -7.04 20.94
C LEU A 45 4.77 -8.47 20.40
N GLY A 46 5.11 -8.63 19.11
CA GLY A 46 5.37 -9.92 18.47
C GLY A 46 4.18 -10.88 18.58
N ASN A 47 2.96 -10.35 18.67
CA ASN A 47 1.72 -11.10 18.79
C ASN A 47 0.85 -10.81 17.58
N TYR A 48 0.60 -11.83 16.77
CA TYR A 48 -0.22 -11.73 15.56
C TYR A 48 -1.59 -11.09 15.83
N ARG A 49 -2.28 -11.48 16.92
CA ARG A 49 -3.61 -10.93 17.25
C ARG A 49 -3.55 -9.44 17.59
N ALA A 50 -2.46 -8.97 18.18
CA ALA A 50 -2.28 -7.56 18.48
C ALA A 50 -1.98 -6.76 17.20
N LEU A 51 -1.12 -7.31 16.32
CA LEU A 51 -0.84 -6.73 15.01
C LEU A 51 -2.09 -6.65 14.13
N GLU A 52 -2.85 -7.74 14.05
CA GLU A 52 -4.12 -7.80 13.30
C GLU A 52 -5.11 -6.76 13.78
N LYS A 53 -5.35 -6.67 15.10
CA LYS A 53 -6.23 -5.64 15.68
C LYS A 53 -5.72 -4.23 15.40
N GLY A 54 -4.41 -3.99 15.52
CA GLY A 54 -3.79 -2.72 15.20
C GLY A 54 -4.02 -2.31 13.74
N PHE A 55 -3.80 -3.23 12.80
CA PHE A 55 -4.06 -3.00 11.38
C PHE A 55 -5.54 -2.73 11.10
N ILE A 56 -6.46 -3.49 11.70
CA ILE A 56 -7.90 -3.26 11.53
C ILE A 56 -8.26 -1.83 11.98
N VAL A 57 -7.78 -1.41 13.15
CA VAL A 57 -8.04 -0.05 13.67
C VAL A 57 -7.48 1.01 12.73
N LEU A 58 -6.21 0.88 12.32
CA LEU A 58 -5.58 1.84 11.42
C LEU A 58 -6.28 1.91 10.06
N VAL A 59 -6.65 0.77 9.47
CA VAL A 59 -7.37 0.69 8.20
C VAL A 59 -8.76 1.31 8.33
N LEU A 60 -9.49 1.06 9.43
CA LEU A 60 -10.79 1.68 9.67
C LEU A 60 -10.67 3.20 9.83
N VAL A 61 -9.72 3.68 10.63
CA VAL A 61 -9.47 5.12 10.81
C VAL A 61 -9.11 5.79 9.49
N MET A 62 -8.20 5.19 8.72
CA MET A 62 -7.82 5.67 7.38
C MET A 62 -9.03 5.71 6.45
N SER A 63 -9.80 4.62 6.39
CA SER A 63 -10.93 4.49 5.47
C SER A 63 -12.02 5.50 5.77
N LEU A 64 -12.43 5.60 7.04
CA LEU A 64 -13.44 6.56 7.48
C LEU A 64 -12.97 8.00 7.22
N SER A 65 -11.71 8.30 7.51
CA SER A 65 -11.14 9.63 7.31
C SER A 65 -11.19 10.07 5.85
N PHE A 66 -10.74 9.23 4.91
CA PHE A 66 -10.78 9.56 3.49
C PHE A 66 -12.20 9.57 2.93
N LEU A 67 -13.07 8.65 3.36
CA LEU A 67 -14.47 8.64 2.94
C LEU A 67 -15.23 9.88 3.43
N ILE A 68 -15.08 10.23 4.70
CA ILE A 68 -15.69 11.45 5.26
C ILE A 68 -15.17 12.67 4.49
N THR A 69 -13.87 12.74 4.23
CA THR A 69 -13.29 13.85 3.44
C THR A 69 -13.92 13.93 2.06
N ALA A 70 -14.03 12.81 1.34
CA ALA A 70 -14.65 12.76 0.02
C ALA A 70 -16.15 13.12 0.04
N LEU A 71 -16.87 12.83 1.13
CA LEU A 71 -18.28 13.20 1.25
C LEU A 71 -18.47 14.69 1.57
N ILE A 72 -17.58 15.26 2.37
CA ILE A 72 -17.57 16.70 2.68
C ILE A 72 -17.40 17.53 1.40
N THR A 73 -16.66 17.03 0.41
CA THR A 73 -16.47 17.75 -0.85
C THR A 73 -17.73 17.86 -1.70
N LYS A 74 -18.84 17.19 -1.31
CA LYS A 74 -20.12 17.13 -2.02
C LYS A 74 -19.92 16.77 -3.50
N PRO A 75 -19.34 15.59 -3.78
CA PRO A 75 -18.96 15.24 -5.14
C PRO A 75 -20.18 14.98 -6.00
N ASP A 76 -20.04 15.18 -7.32
CA ASP A 76 -21.06 14.81 -8.28
C ASP A 76 -21.20 13.27 -8.35
N MET A 77 -22.22 12.75 -7.68
CA MET A 77 -22.51 11.32 -7.63
C MET A 77 -22.86 10.76 -9.01
N VAL A 78 -23.48 11.56 -9.88
CA VAL A 78 -23.80 11.11 -11.25
C VAL A 78 -22.51 11.00 -12.07
N GLY A 79 -21.62 11.98 -11.94
CA GLY A 79 -20.28 11.94 -12.51
C GLY A 79 -19.46 10.74 -12.05
N ILE A 80 -19.45 10.44 -10.74
CA ILE A 80 -18.78 9.26 -10.19
C ILE A 80 -19.33 7.97 -10.79
N LEU A 81 -20.66 7.80 -10.81
CA LEU A 81 -21.28 6.59 -11.37
C LEU A 81 -20.98 6.44 -12.87
N LYS A 82 -21.03 7.55 -13.63
CA LYS A 82 -20.62 7.54 -15.04
C LYS A 82 -19.17 7.11 -15.19
N GLY A 83 -18.24 7.66 -14.40
CA GLY A 83 -16.82 7.28 -14.45
C GLY A 83 -16.54 5.83 -14.06
N ILE A 84 -17.36 5.23 -13.20
CA ILE A 84 -17.24 3.82 -12.81
C ILE A 84 -17.70 2.88 -13.93
N PHE A 85 -18.81 3.19 -14.60
CA PHE A 85 -19.45 2.28 -15.56
C PHE A 85 -19.10 2.57 -17.02
N ILE A 86 -18.64 3.77 -17.34
CA ILE A 86 -18.29 4.21 -18.69
C ILE A 86 -16.80 4.58 -18.70
N PRO A 87 -15.89 3.60 -18.88
CA PRO A 87 -14.46 3.86 -18.87
C PRO A 87 -14.08 4.76 -20.05
N SER A 88 -13.33 5.82 -19.76
CA SER A 88 -12.68 6.69 -20.74
C SER A 88 -11.20 6.81 -20.40
N ALA A 89 -10.37 6.93 -21.44
CA ALA A 89 -8.93 7.12 -21.28
C ALA A 89 -8.47 8.25 -22.22
N PRO A 90 -8.53 9.52 -21.78
CA PRO A 90 -7.92 10.63 -22.49
C PRO A 90 -6.45 10.33 -22.81
N GLU A 91 -5.93 10.85 -23.92
CA GLU A 91 -4.60 10.52 -24.46
C GLU A 91 -3.45 10.72 -23.43
N GLU A 92 -3.57 11.71 -22.54
CA GLU A 92 -2.57 12.01 -21.51
C GLU A 92 -2.78 11.25 -20.17
N SER A 93 -3.89 10.53 -20.02
CA SER A 93 -4.28 9.86 -18.77
C SER A 93 -3.71 8.45 -18.62
N LEU A 94 -3.28 7.82 -19.72
CA LEU A 94 -2.82 6.43 -19.72
C LEU A 94 -1.59 6.21 -18.82
N LEU A 95 -0.72 7.23 -18.71
CA LEU A 95 0.40 7.26 -17.76
C LEU A 95 -0.09 7.23 -16.31
N MET A 96 -1.03 8.09 -15.96
CA MET A 96 -1.59 8.18 -14.62
C MET A 96 -2.39 6.93 -14.23
N ILE A 97 -3.23 6.41 -15.13
CA ILE A 97 -4.00 5.18 -14.91
C ILE A 97 -3.04 4.01 -14.64
N ALA A 98 -2.03 3.83 -15.48
CA ALA A 98 -1.04 2.77 -15.28
C ALA A 98 -0.27 2.93 -13.96
N ALA A 99 0.10 4.14 -13.57
CA ALA A 99 0.77 4.40 -12.30
C ALA A 99 -0.14 4.10 -11.09
N LEU A 100 -1.42 4.48 -11.16
CA LEU A 100 -2.40 4.16 -10.13
C LEU A 100 -2.56 2.65 -9.98
N VAL A 101 -2.73 1.90 -11.08
CA VAL A 101 -2.86 0.44 -10.94
C VAL A 101 -1.54 -0.21 -10.51
N GLY A 102 -0.40 0.23 -11.05
CA GLY A 102 0.92 -0.32 -10.69
C GLY A 102 1.26 -0.19 -9.20
N THR A 103 0.83 0.90 -8.56
CA THR A 103 1.02 1.09 -7.12
C THR A 103 0.10 0.22 -6.25
N THR A 104 -0.97 -0.35 -6.81
CA THR A 104 -1.88 -1.25 -6.07
C THR A 104 -1.43 -2.71 -6.06
N VAL A 105 -0.76 -3.15 -7.13
CA VAL A 105 -0.34 -4.56 -7.29
C VAL A 105 1.17 -4.68 -7.12
N VAL A 106 1.63 -4.66 -5.87
CA VAL A 106 3.06 -4.77 -5.55
C VAL A 106 3.43 -6.24 -5.31
N PRO A 107 4.46 -6.79 -5.99
CA PRO A 107 4.91 -8.17 -5.87
C PRO A 107 4.98 -8.76 -4.46
N TYR A 108 5.57 -8.02 -3.50
CA TYR A 108 5.77 -8.54 -2.15
C TYR A 108 4.45 -8.72 -1.39
N ASN A 109 3.40 -7.96 -1.72
CA ASN A 109 2.08 -8.09 -1.07
C ASN A 109 1.45 -9.46 -1.36
N LEU A 110 1.72 -10.05 -2.53
CA LEU A 110 1.22 -11.38 -2.87
C LEU A 110 1.82 -12.46 -1.95
N PHE A 111 3.12 -12.37 -1.69
CA PHE A 111 3.80 -13.29 -0.76
C PHE A 111 3.42 -13.03 0.69
N LEU A 112 3.37 -11.76 1.10
CA LEU A 112 2.93 -11.38 2.45
C LEU A 112 1.51 -11.88 2.71
N HIS A 113 0.60 -11.68 1.76
CA HIS A 113 -0.77 -12.19 1.85
C HIS A 113 -0.79 -13.71 1.97
N ALA A 114 -0.06 -14.44 1.14
CA ALA A 114 0.05 -15.89 1.22
C ALA A 114 0.58 -16.38 2.58
N SER A 115 1.61 -15.73 3.13
CA SER A 115 2.16 -16.03 4.45
C SER A 115 1.16 -15.77 5.58
N LEU A 116 0.51 -14.60 5.59
CA LEU A 116 -0.47 -14.23 6.62
C LEU A 116 -1.73 -15.10 6.56
N VAL A 117 -2.18 -15.46 5.35
CA VAL A 117 -3.29 -16.40 5.15
C VAL A 117 -2.94 -17.76 5.73
N GLY A 118 -1.72 -18.25 5.47
CA GLY A 118 -1.20 -19.49 6.02
C GLY A 118 -1.04 -19.47 7.55
N GLU A 119 -0.88 -18.29 8.16
CA GLU A 119 -0.87 -18.14 9.61
C GLU A 119 -2.26 -18.14 10.24
N ARG A 120 -3.25 -17.54 9.58
CA ARG A 120 -4.60 -17.35 10.14
C ARG A 120 -5.53 -18.53 9.90
N TRP A 121 -5.54 -19.08 8.69
CA TRP A 121 -6.47 -20.14 8.29
C TRP A 121 -5.70 -21.44 8.07
N LYS A 122 -6.04 -22.48 8.83
CA LYS A 122 -5.30 -23.74 8.86
C LYS A 122 -6.07 -24.90 8.23
N SER A 123 -7.36 -24.73 7.92
CA SER A 123 -8.22 -25.77 7.36
C SER A 123 -8.79 -25.39 5.99
N LYS A 124 -9.08 -26.41 5.17
CA LYS A 124 -9.80 -26.26 3.90
C LYS A 124 -11.23 -25.74 4.07
N SER A 125 -11.85 -25.96 5.23
CA SER A 125 -13.18 -25.40 5.57
C SER A 125 -13.16 -23.88 5.60
N ASP A 126 -12.00 -23.28 5.86
CA ASP A 126 -11.86 -21.85 6.06
C ASP A 126 -11.74 -21.08 4.74
N LEU A 127 -11.63 -21.79 3.62
CA LEU A 127 -11.40 -21.22 2.30
C LEU A 127 -12.47 -20.18 1.91
N LYS A 128 -13.73 -20.43 2.29
CA LYS A 128 -14.82 -19.47 2.03
C LYS A 128 -14.60 -18.18 2.83
N ALA A 129 -14.23 -18.28 4.11
CA ALA A 129 -13.96 -17.14 4.97
C ALA A 129 -12.74 -16.35 4.48
N ALA A 130 -11.65 -17.03 4.12
CA ALA A 130 -10.44 -16.40 3.59
C ALA A 130 -10.70 -15.65 2.28
N ARG A 131 -11.55 -16.19 1.39
CA ARG A 131 -11.97 -15.51 0.16
C ARG A 131 -12.81 -14.27 0.45
N THR A 132 -13.80 -14.38 1.33
CA THR A 132 -14.64 -13.23 1.70
C THR A 132 -13.80 -12.12 2.33
N ASP A 133 -12.91 -12.45 3.26
CA ASP A 133 -11.98 -11.50 3.89
C ASP A 133 -11.12 -10.77 2.85
N SER A 134 -10.57 -11.51 1.89
CA SER A 134 -9.77 -10.93 0.80
C SER A 134 -10.59 -10.01 -0.10
N VAL A 135 -11.80 -10.44 -0.50
CA VAL A 135 -12.69 -9.63 -1.36
C VAL A 135 -13.10 -8.34 -0.66
N VAL A 136 -13.55 -8.42 0.59
CA VAL A 136 -13.97 -7.24 1.37
C VAL A 136 -12.81 -6.26 1.54
N SER A 137 -11.63 -6.76 1.90
CA SER A 137 -10.45 -5.91 2.13
C SER A 137 -9.98 -5.20 0.86
N ILE A 138 -9.96 -5.90 -0.28
CA ILE A 138 -9.58 -5.32 -1.57
C ILE A 138 -10.62 -4.29 -2.05
N LEU A 139 -11.92 -4.60 -1.93
CA LEU A 139 -12.98 -3.66 -2.29
C LEU A 139 -12.94 -2.40 -1.44
N LEU A 140 -12.75 -2.54 -0.12
CA LEU A 140 -12.57 -1.40 0.77
C LEU A 140 -11.37 -0.54 0.35
N GLY A 141 -10.22 -1.15 0.03
CA GLY A 141 -9.05 -0.43 -0.48
C GLY A 141 -9.33 0.33 -1.78
N GLY A 142 -10.11 -0.26 -2.69
CA GLY A 142 -10.56 0.40 -3.92
C GLY A 142 -11.46 1.61 -3.64
N VAL A 143 -12.43 1.46 -2.75
CA VAL A 143 -13.33 2.55 -2.30
C VAL A 143 -12.54 3.69 -1.67
N VAL A 144 -11.56 3.37 -0.83
CA VAL A 144 -10.69 4.37 -0.21
C VAL A 144 -9.83 5.10 -1.25
N SER A 145 -9.28 4.38 -2.23
CA SER A 145 -8.51 4.98 -3.32
C SER A 145 -9.37 5.94 -4.15
N MET A 146 -10.62 5.57 -4.44
CA MET A 146 -11.59 6.45 -5.10
C MET A 146 -11.90 7.69 -4.26
N ALA A 147 -12.08 7.55 -2.94
CA ALA A 147 -12.31 8.68 -2.05
C ALA A 147 -11.15 9.69 -2.09
N VAL A 148 -9.89 9.23 -2.13
CA VAL A 148 -8.73 10.12 -2.28
C VAL A 148 -8.77 10.86 -3.62
N ILE A 149 -9.09 10.18 -4.72
CA ILE A 149 -9.20 10.80 -6.06
C ILE A 149 -10.33 11.83 -6.09
N VAL A 150 -11.50 11.50 -5.51
CA VAL A 150 -12.64 12.41 -5.41
C VAL A 150 -12.31 13.65 -4.59
N ALA A 151 -11.61 13.47 -3.46
CA ALA A 151 -11.15 14.60 -2.65
C ALA A 151 -10.14 15.47 -3.40
N ALA A 152 -9.21 14.88 -4.16
CA ALA A 152 -8.25 15.61 -4.98
C ALA A 152 -8.94 16.42 -6.08
N ALA A 153 -9.92 15.83 -6.77
CA ALA A 153 -10.66 16.46 -7.86
C ALA A 153 -11.51 17.68 -7.43
N ALA A 154 -11.81 17.79 -6.14
CA ALA A 154 -12.56 18.92 -5.58
C ALA A 154 -11.73 20.19 -5.40
N ILE A 155 -10.41 20.13 -5.56
CA ILE A 155 -9.51 21.28 -5.39
C ILE A 155 -9.30 21.95 -6.76
N PRO A 156 -9.76 23.19 -6.97
CA PRO A 156 -9.62 23.89 -8.25
C PRO A 156 -8.19 24.40 -8.47
N ASP A 157 -7.69 24.23 -9.69
CA ASP A 157 -6.48 24.88 -10.27
C ASP A 157 -5.22 24.91 -9.38
N LYS A 158 -5.02 23.90 -8.52
CA LYS A 158 -3.79 23.75 -7.74
C LYS A 158 -2.93 22.59 -8.26
N GLN A 159 -1.64 22.85 -8.46
CA GLN A 159 -0.65 21.78 -8.58
C GLN A 159 -0.51 21.07 -7.23
N ILE A 160 -1.21 19.95 -7.08
CA ILE A 160 -1.06 19.07 -5.92
C ILE A 160 0.23 18.27 -6.15
N SER A 161 1.30 18.63 -5.44
CA SER A 161 2.60 17.98 -5.55
C SER A 161 2.79 16.89 -4.49
N ASN A 162 2.09 17.01 -3.36
CA ASN A 162 2.17 16.06 -2.26
C ASN A 162 0.85 15.97 -1.47
N ALA A 163 0.79 15.01 -0.53
CA ALA A 163 -0.42 14.76 0.26
C ALA A 163 -0.79 15.91 1.22
N MET A 164 0.17 16.72 1.67
CA MET A 164 -0.09 17.93 2.47
C MET A 164 -0.79 19.00 1.65
N ASP A 165 -0.44 19.16 0.37
CA ASP A 165 -1.10 20.11 -0.53
C ASP A 165 -2.59 19.78 -0.66
N LEU A 166 -2.94 18.50 -0.58
CA LEU A 166 -4.32 18.05 -0.60
C LEU A 166 -5.07 18.46 0.68
N ALA A 167 -4.45 18.28 1.86
CA ALA A 167 -5.03 18.74 3.13
C ALA A 167 -5.20 20.28 3.17
N LYS A 168 -4.16 21.03 2.78
CA LYS A 168 -4.17 22.51 2.71
C LYS A 168 -5.09 23.03 1.60
N GLY A 169 -5.28 22.26 0.54
CA GLY A 169 -6.16 22.59 -0.58
C GLY A 169 -7.63 22.52 -0.20
N LEU A 170 -8.00 21.55 0.64
CA LEU A 170 -9.37 21.35 1.12
C LEU A 170 -9.76 22.29 2.26
N GLU A 171 -8.81 22.69 3.12
CA GLU A 171 -9.04 23.57 4.27
C GLU A 171 -9.81 24.87 3.94
N PRO A 172 -9.44 25.68 2.93
CA PRO A 172 -10.16 26.92 2.62
C PRO A 172 -11.55 26.71 2.02
N LEU A 173 -11.81 25.53 1.45
CA LEU A 173 -13.08 25.22 0.77
C LEU A 173 -14.10 24.56 1.70
N TYR A 174 -13.59 23.74 2.63
CA TYR A 174 -14.39 22.82 3.44
C TYR A 174 -14.10 22.91 4.95
N GLY A 175 -13.21 23.83 5.34
CA GLY A 175 -12.85 24.13 6.72
C GLY A 175 -11.83 23.17 7.33
N ASN A 176 -11.45 23.47 8.59
CA ASN A 176 -10.44 22.72 9.34
C ASN A 176 -10.79 21.24 9.52
N PHE A 177 -12.08 20.89 9.50
CA PHE A 177 -12.52 19.50 9.63
C PHE A 177 -12.02 18.63 8.47
N ALA A 178 -12.07 19.12 7.22
CA ALA A 178 -11.55 18.40 6.06
C ALA A 178 -10.03 18.20 6.14
N ARG A 179 -9.30 19.21 6.62
CA ARG A 179 -7.87 19.11 6.89
C ARG A 179 -7.55 18.04 7.93
N TYR A 180 -8.29 18.00 9.04
CA TYR A 180 -8.07 17.02 10.09
C TYR A 180 -8.42 15.60 9.64
N CYS A 181 -9.54 15.40 8.94
CA CYS A 181 -9.86 14.11 8.36
C CYS A 181 -8.76 13.67 7.38
N MET A 182 -8.32 14.53 6.46
CA MET A 182 -7.23 14.20 5.55
C MET A 182 -5.93 13.86 6.30
N GLY A 183 -5.56 14.66 7.30
CA GLY A 183 -4.36 14.45 8.12
C GLY A 183 -4.38 13.14 8.89
N ILE A 184 -5.49 12.83 9.56
CA ILE A 184 -5.70 11.57 10.29
C ILE A 184 -5.65 10.37 9.31
N GLY A 185 -6.26 10.50 8.13
CA GLY A 185 -6.21 9.48 7.09
C GLY A 185 -4.80 9.19 6.62
N LEU A 186 -4.03 10.24 6.29
CA LEU A 186 -2.63 10.14 5.86
C LEU A 186 -1.73 9.58 6.96
N PHE A 187 -1.96 9.99 8.21
CA PHE A 187 -1.25 9.45 9.37
C PHE A 187 -1.48 7.94 9.49
N ALA A 188 -2.74 7.50 9.52
CA ALA A 188 -3.09 6.10 9.64
C ALA A 188 -2.56 5.26 8.46
N ALA A 189 -2.62 5.81 7.24
CA ALA A 189 -2.05 5.19 6.04
C ALA A 189 -0.54 4.99 6.14
N GLY A 190 0.20 6.07 6.48
CA GLY A 190 1.66 6.04 6.58
C GLY A 190 2.14 5.13 7.71
N VAL A 191 1.48 5.16 8.87
CA VAL A 191 1.79 4.28 10.01
C VAL A 191 1.56 2.82 9.64
N THR A 192 0.45 2.50 8.95
CA THR A 192 0.18 1.13 8.48
C THR A 192 1.33 0.63 7.60
N SER A 193 1.79 1.44 6.65
CA SER A 193 2.90 1.08 5.75
C SER A 193 4.25 0.98 6.47
N ALA A 194 4.51 1.86 7.45
CA ALA A 194 5.72 1.82 8.28
C ALA A 194 5.78 0.58 9.19
N ILE A 195 4.66 -0.12 9.39
CA ILE A 195 4.63 -1.40 10.10
C ILE A 195 4.76 -2.56 9.11
N THR A 196 4.01 -2.52 7.99
CA THR A 196 3.96 -3.64 7.04
C THR A 196 5.25 -3.80 6.22
N ALA A 197 5.93 -2.72 5.84
CA ALA A 197 7.14 -2.81 5.02
C ALA A 197 8.34 -3.47 5.76
N PRO A 198 8.64 -3.11 7.03
CA PRO A 198 9.64 -3.82 7.82
C PRO A 198 9.25 -5.27 8.09
N LEU A 199 7.97 -5.52 8.39
CA LEU A 199 7.45 -6.86 8.65
C LEU A 199 7.55 -7.76 7.41
N ALA A 200 7.18 -7.26 6.24
CA ALA A 200 7.29 -7.98 4.97
C ALA A 200 8.75 -8.36 4.67
N ALA A 201 9.69 -7.45 4.91
CA ALA A 201 11.10 -7.75 4.72
C ALA A 201 11.61 -8.82 5.69
N ALA A 202 11.13 -8.82 6.95
CA ALA A 202 11.47 -9.85 7.92
C ALA A 202 10.93 -11.23 7.51
N TYR A 203 9.69 -11.32 7.01
CA TYR A 203 9.13 -12.57 6.48
C TYR A 203 9.88 -13.10 5.26
N VAL A 204 10.25 -12.19 4.33
CA VAL A 204 11.05 -12.57 3.16
C VAL A 204 12.43 -13.06 3.59
N ALA A 205 13.09 -12.38 4.52
CA ALA A 205 14.38 -12.81 5.05
C ALA A 205 14.29 -14.18 5.74
N ASP A 206 13.29 -14.40 6.60
CA ASP A 206 13.06 -15.68 7.27
C ASP A 206 12.90 -16.83 6.26
N SER A 207 12.14 -16.58 5.19
CA SER A 207 11.89 -17.54 4.12
C SER A 207 13.16 -17.82 3.29
N CYS A 208 13.87 -16.78 2.86
CA CYS A 208 15.08 -16.92 2.03
C CYS A 208 16.23 -17.60 2.76
N PHE A 209 16.41 -17.32 4.06
CA PHE A 209 17.46 -17.93 4.86
C PHE A 209 17.03 -19.22 5.57
N GLY A 210 15.78 -19.66 5.38
CA GLY A 210 15.25 -20.91 5.95
C GLY A 210 15.25 -20.94 7.47
N TRP A 211 15.12 -19.77 8.13
CA TRP A 211 15.21 -19.67 9.59
C TRP A 211 14.01 -20.32 10.30
N LYS A 212 12.83 -20.32 9.66
CA LYS A 212 11.58 -20.89 10.22
C LYS A 212 11.26 -20.31 11.60
N THR A 213 11.42 -19.00 11.75
CA THR A 213 11.30 -18.32 13.04
C THR A 213 9.98 -17.58 13.20
N GLY A 214 9.50 -17.51 14.45
CA GLY A 214 8.32 -16.72 14.78
C GLY A 214 8.63 -15.23 15.02
N LEU A 215 7.58 -14.42 15.13
CA LEU A 215 7.63 -12.95 15.32
C LEU A 215 8.49 -12.45 16.51
N LYS A 216 8.73 -13.31 17.50
CA LYS A 216 9.53 -12.99 18.70
C LYS A 216 11.01 -13.32 18.55
N ASN A 217 11.42 -14.00 17.48
CA ASN A 217 12.79 -14.40 17.28
C ASN A 217 13.70 -13.20 17.00
N PHE A 218 14.92 -13.23 17.55
CA PHE A 218 15.89 -12.16 17.41
C PHE A 218 16.28 -11.90 15.94
N LYS A 219 16.48 -12.95 15.12
CA LYS A 219 16.83 -12.81 13.70
C LYS A 219 15.69 -12.18 12.89
N PHE A 220 14.44 -12.52 13.21
CA PHE A 220 13.29 -11.87 12.62
C PHE A 220 13.22 -10.39 13.02
N ARG A 221 13.48 -10.12 14.31
CA ARG A 221 13.41 -8.77 14.88
C ARG A 221 14.45 -7.82 14.34
N ILE A 222 15.69 -8.27 14.21
CA ILE A 222 16.78 -7.41 13.74
C ILE A 222 16.53 -6.90 12.31
N VAL A 223 15.86 -7.68 11.46
CA VAL A 223 15.53 -7.27 10.09
C VAL A 223 14.54 -6.11 10.09
N TRP A 224 13.39 -6.26 10.77
CA TRP A 224 12.40 -5.18 10.78
C TRP A 224 12.90 -3.96 11.57
N MET A 225 13.65 -4.16 12.66
CA MET A 225 14.23 -3.06 13.45
C MET A 225 15.18 -2.23 12.60
N THR A 226 16.06 -2.88 11.84
CA THR A 226 17.03 -2.19 10.97
C THR A 226 16.30 -1.34 9.93
N ILE A 227 15.27 -1.87 9.28
CA ILE A 227 14.52 -1.15 8.25
C ILE A 227 13.80 0.06 8.84
N LEU A 228 13.11 -0.13 9.98
CA LEU A 228 12.38 0.94 10.65
C LEU A 228 13.32 2.06 11.12
N ILE A 229 14.45 1.70 11.74
CA ILE A 229 15.46 2.68 12.21
C ILE A 229 16.05 3.45 11.03
N LEU A 230 16.41 2.77 9.94
CA LEU A 230 16.91 3.45 8.73
C LEU A 230 15.86 4.40 8.15
N GLY A 231 14.59 4.00 8.10
CA GLY A 231 13.50 4.85 7.65
C GLY A 231 13.35 6.11 8.49
N VAL A 232 13.37 5.98 9.82
CA VAL A 232 13.32 7.13 10.75
C VAL A 232 14.51 8.05 10.53
N ILE A 233 15.74 7.51 10.46
CA ILE A 233 16.96 8.29 10.24
C ILE A 233 16.90 9.04 8.92
N PHE A 234 16.60 8.36 7.81
CA PHE A 234 16.54 8.98 6.49
C PHE A 234 15.47 10.07 6.44
N MET A 235 14.29 9.83 7.00
CA MET A 235 13.23 10.84 7.06
C MET A 235 13.64 12.04 7.95
N SER A 236 14.21 11.81 9.13
CA SER A 236 14.68 12.86 10.04
C SER A 236 15.80 13.72 9.43
N LEU A 237 16.65 13.14 8.59
CA LEU A 237 17.71 13.86 7.88
C LEU A 237 17.23 14.50 6.56
N GLY A 238 15.95 14.34 6.20
CA GLY A 238 15.43 14.80 4.91
C GLY A 238 16.02 14.06 3.70
N ILE A 239 16.68 12.93 3.92
CA ILE A 239 17.31 12.13 2.88
C ILE A 239 16.23 11.31 2.19
N ARG A 240 16.01 11.61 0.91
CA ARG A 240 15.17 10.80 0.02
C ARG A 240 16.08 9.97 -0.86
N PRO A 241 16.19 8.64 -0.66
CA PRO A 241 17.03 7.80 -1.49
C PRO A 241 16.37 7.57 -2.87
N ILE A 242 16.24 8.64 -3.67
CA ILE A 242 15.47 8.67 -4.91
C ILE A 242 15.93 7.56 -5.86
N ALA A 243 17.24 7.39 -6.04
CA ALA A 243 17.80 6.34 -6.88
C ALA A 243 17.40 4.93 -6.41
N ILE A 244 17.38 4.69 -5.08
CA ILE A 244 17.00 3.37 -4.52
C ILE A 244 15.48 3.16 -4.66
N ILE A 245 14.67 4.20 -4.48
CA ILE A 245 13.22 4.15 -4.70
C ILE A 245 12.92 3.86 -6.18
N GLN A 246 13.56 4.56 -7.11
CA GLN A 246 13.42 4.33 -8.55
C GLN A 246 13.84 2.91 -8.93
N PHE A 247 14.99 2.46 -8.43
CA PHE A 247 15.44 1.07 -8.62
C PHE A 247 14.41 0.06 -8.08
N ALA A 248 13.86 0.28 -6.88
CA ALA A 248 12.84 -0.57 -6.31
C ALA A 248 11.55 -0.58 -7.14
N GLN A 249 11.15 0.55 -7.71
CA GLN A 249 9.99 0.63 -8.61
C GLN A 249 10.23 -0.13 -9.92
N VAL A 250 11.41 0.00 -10.52
CA VAL A 250 11.78 -0.77 -11.73
C VAL A 250 11.81 -2.26 -11.44
N ALA A 251 12.46 -2.65 -10.35
CA ALA A 251 12.52 -4.04 -9.92
C ALA A 251 11.10 -4.59 -9.71
N ASN A 252 10.20 -3.82 -9.08
CA ASN A 252 8.79 -4.21 -8.92
C ASN A 252 8.08 -4.35 -10.26
N GLY A 253 8.28 -3.41 -11.20
CA GLY A 253 7.70 -3.46 -12.53
C GLY A 253 8.15 -4.70 -13.33
N ILE A 254 9.43 -5.08 -13.22
CA ILE A 254 9.98 -6.27 -13.87
C ILE A 254 9.50 -7.56 -13.17
N LEU A 255 9.46 -7.58 -11.84
CA LEU A 255 9.11 -8.75 -11.05
C LEU A 255 7.62 -9.10 -11.14
N LEU A 256 6.75 -8.11 -11.28
CA LEU A 256 5.31 -8.31 -11.31
C LEU A 256 4.85 -9.32 -12.39
N PRO A 257 5.22 -9.18 -13.68
CA PRO A 257 4.84 -10.16 -14.70
C PRO A 257 5.41 -11.55 -14.44
N VAL A 258 6.65 -11.64 -13.95
CA VAL A 258 7.28 -12.92 -13.59
C VAL A 258 6.46 -13.64 -12.52
N ILE A 259 6.05 -12.92 -11.48
CA ILE A 259 5.25 -13.48 -10.38
C ILE A 259 3.83 -13.79 -10.82
N ALA A 260 3.21 -12.93 -11.64
CA ALA A 260 1.87 -13.18 -12.17
C ALA A 260 1.83 -14.47 -13.02
N ILE A 261 2.82 -14.65 -13.91
CA ILE A 261 2.98 -15.87 -14.71
C ILE A 261 3.22 -17.08 -13.81
N PHE A 262 4.14 -16.97 -12.84
CA PHE A 262 4.44 -18.05 -11.91
C PHE A 262 3.20 -18.46 -11.09
N LEU A 263 2.44 -17.50 -10.56
CA LEU A 263 1.23 -17.78 -9.80
C LEU A 263 0.16 -18.43 -10.68
N LEU A 264 -0.08 -17.90 -11.88
CA LEU A 264 -1.03 -18.48 -12.82
C LEU A 264 -0.65 -19.94 -13.16
N TRP A 265 0.63 -20.21 -13.34
CA TRP A 265 1.12 -21.58 -13.52
C TRP A 265 0.90 -22.44 -12.27
N ALA A 266 1.29 -21.96 -11.09
CA ALA A 266 1.23 -22.70 -9.82
C ALA A 266 -0.21 -23.08 -9.44
N VAL A 267 -1.17 -22.15 -9.58
CA VAL A 267 -2.59 -22.41 -9.25
C VAL A 267 -3.29 -23.35 -10.25
N ASN A 268 -2.65 -23.64 -11.39
CA ASN A 268 -3.12 -24.63 -12.36
C ASN A 268 -2.41 -25.98 -12.23
N ARG A 269 -1.36 -26.10 -11.41
CA ARG A 269 -0.67 -27.39 -11.20
C ARG A 269 -1.54 -28.32 -10.35
N THR A 270 -2.09 -29.35 -10.97
CA THR A 270 -2.89 -30.39 -10.29
C THR A 270 -2.13 -31.07 -9.15
N SER A 271 -0.81 -31.23 -9.28
CA SER A 271 0.03 -31.81 -8.22
C SER A 271 0.09 -30.97 -6.94
N VAL A 272 -0.17 -29.66 -7.04
CA VAL A 272 -0.15 -28.72 -5.91
C VAL A 272 -1.58 -28.43 -5.43
N MET A 273 -2.48 -28.09 -6.35
CA MET A 273 -3.82 -27.60 -6.03
C MET A 273 -4.90 -28.70 -5.95
N GLY A 274 -4.66 -29.86 -6.57
CA GLY A 274 -5.64 -30.94 -6.69
C GLY A 274 -7.00 -30.43 -7.20
N LYS A 275 -8.05 -30.63 -6.39
CA LYS A 275 -9.43 -30.20 -6.71
C LYS A 275 -9.68 -28.69 -6.67
N TYR A 276 -8.73 -27.90 -6.14
CA TYR A 276 -8.86 -26.44 -6.00
C TYR A 276 -8.15 -25.66 -7.11
N LYS A 277 -7.79 -26.31 -8.22
CA LYS A 277 -7.23 -25.64 -9.39
C LYS A 277 -8.16 -24.56 -9.92
N ASN A 278 -7.60 -23.57 -10.61
CA ASN A 278 -8.40 -22.53 -11.23
C ASN A 278 -9.43 -23.08 -12.24
N SER A 279 -10.60 -22.46 -12.26
CA SER A 279 -11.59 -22.66 -13.32
C SER A 279 -11.18 -21.92 -14.60
N THR A 280 -11.84 -22.23 -15.72
CA THR A 280 -11.60 -21.56 -17.01
C THR A 280 -11.78 -20.04 -16.89
N GLY A 281 -12.80 -19.56 -16.19
CA GLY A 281 -13.02 -18.13 -15.96
C GLY A 281 -11.89 -17.48 -15.13
N GLN A 282 -11.39 -18.17 -14.10
CA GLN A 282 -10.25 -17.69 -13.32
C GLN A 282 -8.96 -17.65 -14.13
N ASN A 283 -8.79 -18.58 -15.08
CA ASN A 283 -7.65 -18.56 -15.99
C ASN A 283 -7.71 -17.43 -17.01
N ILE A 284 -8.90 -17.10 -17.53
CA ILE A 284 -9.08 -15.93 -18.40
C ILE A 284 -8.74 -14.65 -17.61
N ALA A 285 -9.28 -14.49 -16.41
CA ALA A 285 -8.96 -13.34 -15.55
C ALA A 285 -7.46 -13.28 -15.21
N GLY A 286 -6.85 -14.42 -14.88
CA GLY A 286 -5.42 -14.53 -14.62
C GLY A 286 -4.56 -14.15 -15.83
N LEU A 287 -4.97 -14.55 -17.04
CA LEU A 287 -4.28 -14.19 -18.28
C LEU A 287 -4.37 -12.68 -18.54
N LEU A 288 -5.52 -12.06 -18.29
CA LEU A 288 -5.68 -10.60 -18.39
C LEU A 288 -4.76 -9.87 -17.40
N ILE A 289 -4.64 -10.37 -16.16
CA ILE A 289 -3.70 -9.83 -15.17
C ILE A 289 -2.24 -9.96 -15.65
N VAL A 290 -1.88 -11.10 -16.26
CA VAL A 290 -0.54 -11.29 -16.83
C VAL A 290 -0.27 -10.29 -17.95
N ILE A 291 -1.18 -10.15 -18.92
CA ILE A 291 -1.05 -9.18 -20.02
C ILE A 291 -0.91 -7.76 -19.45
N PHE A 292 -1.77 -7.40 -18.51
CA PHE A 292 -1.74 -6.09 -17.87
C PHE A 292 -0.41 -5.84 -17.12
N SER A 293 0.10 -6.85 -16.39
CA SER A 293 1.39 -6.75 -15.71
C SER A 293 2.58 -6.61 -16.66
N LEU A 294 2.52 -7.22 -17.86
CA LEU A 294 3.54 -7.05 -18.89
C LEU A 294 3.55 -5.62 -19.45
N LEU A 295 2.37 -5.04 -19.64
CA LEU A 295 2.24 -3.63 -20.04
C LEU A 295 2.81 -2.69 -18.98
N LEU A 296 2.48 -2.91 -17.71
CA LEU A 296 3.02 -2.14 -16.59
C LEU A 296 4.53 -2.30 -16.43
N GLY A 297 5.04 -3.53 -16.57
CA GLY A 297 6.46 -3.83 -16.44
C GLY A 297 7.28 -3.14 -17.53
N THR A 298 6.86 -3.28 -18.79
CA THR A 298 7.48 -2.60 -19.94
C THR A 298 7.52 -1.08 -19.72
N LYS A 299 6.42 -0.50 -19.24
CA LYS A 299 6.32 0.94 -18.96
C LYS A 299 7.22 1.39 -17.81
N SER A 300 7.32 0.59 -16.75
CA SER A 300 8.18 0.90 -15.59
C SER A 300 9.66 0.94 -15.98
N ILE A 301 10.06 0.07 -16.92
CA ILE A 301 11.40 0.06 -17.51
C ILE A 301 11.60 1.33 -18.36
N LEU A 302 10.69 1.62 -19.29
CA LEU A 302 10.79 2.77 -20.20
C LEU A 302 10.91 4.12 -19.47
N ARG A 303 10.16 4.28 -18.36
CA ARG A 303 10.18 5.48 -17.52
C ARG A 303 11.54 5.75 -16.87
N VAL A 304 12.32 4.70 -16.57
CA VAL A 304 13.64 4.86 -15.94
C VAL A 304 14.75 5.10 -16.95
N PHE A 305 14.55 4.70 -18.20
CA PHE A 305 15.47 5.06 -19.28
C PHE A 305 15.17 6.45 -19.88
N GLU A 306 14.30 7.25 -19.26
CA GLU A 306 13.88 8.58 -19.73
C GLU A 306 13.40 8.60 -21.20
N VAL A 307 12.94 7.45 -21.71
CA VAL A 307 12.41 7.35 -23.06
C VAL A 307 10.98 7.92 -23.12
N PHE A 308 10.29 8.02 -21.97
CA PHE A 308 9.00 8.70 -21.76
C PHE A 308 8.78 9.07 -20.29
#